data_AF-B4MCR8-F1
#
_entry.id   AF-B4MCR8-F1
#
_cell.length_a   1.000
_cell.length_b   1.000
_cell.length_c   1.000
_cell.angle_alpha   90.00
_cell.angle_beta   90.00
_cell.angle_gamma   90.00
#
_symmetry.space_group_name_H-M   'P 1'
#
loop_
_entity.id
_entity.type
_entity.pdbx_description
1 polymer ?
#
loop_
_entity_poly.entity_id
_entity_poly.type
_entity_poly.pdbx_seq_one_letter_code
_entity_poly.pdbx_strand_id
1 'polypeptide(L)'
;MDIGVWTMRGLKELALEEDEVEVNATGETLQAFVWPTVSTDFYFHISEVIANFMFIVITVLISRKCLILRLQRTAEHVFYCTLAQMLSVAETLMLRNLLLHTIFGMMCFVVGFFGVGLQILLKHKRARGTRRHFRSSHSIFGLAGCLLMSVSFFTGICLLLYPMRKQVCISVLFVHRVCGLFCFIILMASFMFSYNTGFMHRNWEQRRIWLFKFCTIIATITASCYEFKCFVRDATTLIPKEVFESISIYVREEQK
;
A
#
# COMPACT_ATOMS: atom_id res chain seq x y z
N MET A 1 22.95 -30.35 -41.93
CA MET A 1 21.86 -29.39 -42.21
C MET A 1 20.60 -30.23 -42.23
N ASP A 2 20.01 -30.41 -41.05
CA ASP A 2 18.76 -31.14 -40.84
C ASP A 2 17.95 -30.28 -39.88
N ILE A 3 16.95 -29.59 -40.44
CA ILE A 3 16.01 -28.77 -39.70
C ILE A 3 14.91 -29.73 -39.25
N GLY A 4 15.19 -30.39 -38.13
CA GLY A 4 14.25 -31.27 -37.45
C GLY A 4 13.08 -30.46 -36.89
N VAL A 5 11.89 -30.81 -37.36
CA VAL A 5 10.57 -30.34 -36.93
C VAL A 5 10.45 -30.49 -35.41
N TRP A 6 10.82 -29.43 -34.67
CA TRP A 6 10.41 -29.25 -33.28
C TRP A 6 8.92 -28.94 -33.29
N THR A 7 8.17 -30.02 -33.19
CA THR A 7 6.73 -30.09 -33.05
C THR A 7 6.23 -29.05 -32.04
N MET A 8 5.30 -28.18 -32.48
CA MET A 8 4.42 -27.35 -31.64
C MET A 8 3.64 -28.12 -30.55
N ARG A 9 3.78 -29.45 -30.49
CA ARG A 9 3.23 -30.32 -29.46
C ARG A 9 3.98 -30.17 -28.12
N GLY A 10 5.31 -30.00 -28.14
CA GLY A 10 6.11 -29.85 -26.92
C GLY A 10 5.96 -28.48 -26.23
N LEU A 11 5.64 -27.42 -26.99
CA LEU A 11 5.33 -26.10 -26.43
C LEU A 11 3.93 -26.03 -25.80
N LYS A 12 3.01 -26.91 -26.19
CA LYS A 12 1.70 -27.04 -25.52
C LYS A 12 1.80 -27.83 -24.22
N GLU A 13 2.69 -28.82 -24.14
CA GLU A 13 2.93 -29.59 -22.91
C GLU A 13 3.70 -28.75 -21.88
N LEU A 14 4.68 -27.93 -22.30
CA LEU A 14 5.39 -27.01 -21.40
C LEU A 14 4.57 -25.80 -20.93
N ALA A 15 3.46 -25.47 -21.60
CA ALA A 15 2.54 -24.41 -21.17
C ALA A 15 1.39 -24.94 -20.27
N LEU A 16 1.33 -26.26 -20.04
CA LEU A 16 0.31 -26.91 -19.21
C LEU A 16 0.87 -27.44 -17.88
N GLU A 17 2.18 -27.35 -17.64
CA GLU A 17 2.83 -27.83 -16.41
C GLU A 17 2.92 -26.79 -15.27
N GLU A 18 2.46 -25.55 -15.47
CA GLU A 18 2.44 -24.49 -14.44
C GLU A 18 1.06 -24.22 -13.82
N ASP A 19 0.08 -25.13 -14.00
CA ASP A 19 -1.07 -25.16 -13.11
C ASP A 19 -0.62 -25.87 -11.82
N GLU A 20 -0.03 -25.11 -10.88
CA GLU A 20 0.28 -25.58 -9.53
C GLU A 20 -0.98 -26.21 -8.91
N VAL A 21 -1.00 -27.54 -8.86
CA VAL A 21 -2.06 -28.33 -8.26
C VAL A 21 -1.93 -28.21 -6.75
N GLU A 22 -2.64 -27.27 -6.15
CA GLU A 22 -2.76 -27.17 -4.70
C GLU A 22 -3.80 -28.18 -4.23
N VAL A 23 -3.32 -29.27 -3.60
CA VAL A 23 -4.19 -30.26 -2.95
C VAL A 23 -4.77 -29.60 -1.70
N ASN A 24 -6.08 -29.40 -1.68
CA ASN A 24 -6.74 -28.85 -0.50
C ASN A 24 -6.73 -29.86 0.67
N ALA A 25 -7.17 -29.43 1.85
CA ALA A 25 -7.24 -30.28 3.04
C ALA A 25 -8.21 -31.49 2.92
N THR A 26 -8.93 -31.63 1.81
CA THR A 26 -9.80 -32.79 1.52
C THR A 26 -9.19 -33.76 0.50
N GLY A 27 -7.96 -33.53 0.04
CA GLY A 27 -7.28 -34.40 -0.94
C GLY A 27 -7.77 -34.22 -2.37
N GLU A 28 -8.62 -33.22 -2.63
CA GLU A 28 -9.13 -32.94 -3.97
C GLU A 28 -8.16 -31.99 -4.68
N THR A 29 -7.78 -32.35 -5.91
CA THR A 29 -7.01 -31.48 -6.80
C THR A 29 -7.92 -30.37 -7.29
N LEU A 30 -7.89 -29.22 -6.63
CA LEU A 30 -8.51 -28.02 -7.16
C LEU A 30 -7.60 -27.52 -8.28
N GLN A 31 -8.07 -27.56 -9.53
CA GLN A 31 -7.53 -26.62 -10.52
C GLN A 31 -7.68 -25.24 -9.91
N ALA A 32 -6.56 -24.50 -9.81
CA ALA A 32 -6.59 -23.12 -9.35
C ALA A 32 -7.77 -22.42 -10.01
N PHE A 33 -8.58 -21.70 -9.24
CA PHE A 33 -9.76 -21.05 -9.79
C PHE A 33 -9.32 -19.98 -10.80
N VAL A 34 -9.27 -20.37 -12.07
CA VAL A 34 -8.95 -19.50 -13.20
C VAL A 34 -10.24 -18.84 -13.63
N TRP A 35 -10.37 -17.52 -13.42
CA TRP A 35 -11.48 -16.79 -13.99
C TRP A 35 -11.39 -16.91 -15.52
N PRO A 36 -12.39 -17.48 -16.21
CA PRO A 36 -12.23 -17.96 -17.59
C PRO A 36 -11.98 -16.83 -18.61
N THR A 37 -12.15 -15.57 -18.21
CA THR A 37 -12.03 -14.40 -19.09
C THR A 37 -11.10 -13.31 -18.57
N VAL A 38 -10.57 -13.42 -17.33
CA VAL A 38 -9.76 -12.35 -16.72
C VAL A 38 -8.57 -12.96 -15.98
N SER A 39 -7.36 -12.67 -16.46
CA SER A 39 -6.17 -13.08 -15.71
C SER A 39 -6.03 -12.28 -14.42
N THR A 40 -5.48 -12.92 -13.38
CA THR A 40 -5.17 -12.30 -12.10
C THR A 40 -4.29 -11.05 -12.26
N ASP A 41 -3.32 -11.10 -13.17
CA ASP A 41 -2.44 -9.96 -13.45
C ASP A 41 -3.18 -8.79 -14.10
N PHE A 42 -4.11 -9.08 -15.02
CA PHE A 42 -4.97 -8.05 -15.59
C PHE A 42 -5.81 -7.35 -14.52
N TYR A 43 -6.39 -8.11 -13.58
CA TYR A 43 -7.15 -7.54 -12.47
C TYR A 43 -6.30 -6.57 -11.61
N PHE A 44 -5.06 -6.95 -11.28
CA PHE A 44 -4.18 -6.10 -10.48
C PHE A 44 -3.74 -4.84 -11.24
N HIS A 45 -3.44 -4.96 -12.53
CA HIS A 45 -3.12 -3.81 -13.37
C HIS A 45 -4.27 -2.82 -13.48
N ILE A 46 -5.50 -3.30 -13.71
CA ILE A 46 -6.68 -2.43 -13.77
C ILE A 46 -6.92 -1.77 -12.40
N SER A 47 -6.78 -2.52 -11.30
CA SER A 47 -6.91 -1.97 -9.94
C SER A 47 -5.90 -0.87 -9.66
N GLU A 48 -4.63 -1.05 -10.07
CA GLU A 48 -3.57 -0.06 -9.97
C GLU A 48 -3.89 1.22 -10.77
N VAL A 49 -4.35 1.07 -12.03
CA VAL A 49 -4.72 2.20 -12.89
C VAL A 49 -5.88 3.00 -12.28
N ILE A 50 -6.91 2.31 -11.77
CA ILE A 50 -8.07 2.95 -11.13
C ILE A 50 -7.62 3.70 -9.87
N ALA A 51 -6.81 3.08 -9.02
CA ALA A 51 -6.30 3.70 -7.80
C ALA A 51 -5.47 4.95 -8.11
N ASN A 52 -4.51 4.85 -9.03
CA ASN A 52 -3.67 5.96 -9.46
C ASN A 52 -4.49 7.12 -10.01
N PHE A 53 -5.43 6.84 -10.92
CA PHE A 53 -6.30 7.87 -11.46
C PHE A 53 -7.07 8.61 -10.36
N MET A 54 -7.65 7.87 -9.40
CA MET A 54 -8.38 8.47 -8.28
C MET A 54 -7.46 9.32 -7.38
N PHE A 55 -6.29 8.80 -6.99
CA PHE A 55 -5.36 9.55 -6.15
C PHE A 55 -4.85 10.81 -6.85
N ILE A 56 -4.52 10.76 -8.14
CA ILE A 56 -4.12 11.92 -8.92
C ILE A 56 -5.24 12.96 -8.95
N VAL A 57 -6.47 12.56 -9.27
CA VAL A 57 -7.61 13.48 -9.35
C VAL A 57 -7.87 14.17 -8.00
N ILE A 58 -7.92 13.41 -6.89
CA ILE A 58 -8.11 13.97 -5.55
C ILE A 58 -6.96 14.94 -5.21
N THR A 59 -5.72 14.53 -5.50
CA THR A 59 -4.51 15.32 -5.24
C THR A 59 -4.57 16.65 -5.97
N VAL A 60 -4.86 16.64 -7.27
CA VAL A 60 -4.94 17.84 -8.09
C VAL A 60 -6.03 18.78 -7.57
N LEU A 61 -7.22 18.25 -7.25
CA LEU A 61 -8.35 19.06 -6.79
C LEU A 61 -8.08 19.73 -5.44
N ILE A 62 -7.53 18.99 -4.47
CA ILE A 62 -7.20 19.53 -3.15
C ILE A 62 -6.01 20.49 -3.24
N SER A 63 -4.95 20.09 -3.94
CA SER A 63 -3.72 20.90 -4.08
C SER A 63 -4.00 22.22 -4.79
N ARG A 64 -4.77 22.21 -5.87
CA ARG A 64 -5.18 23.43 -6.58
C ARG A 64 -5.91 24.39 -5.64
N LYS A 65 -6.82 23.88 -4.80
CA LYS A 65 -7.52 24.74 -3.83
C LYS A 65 -6.56 25.31 -2.80
N CYS A 66 -5.62 24.52 -2.28
CA CYS A 66 -4.60 25.01 -1.35
C CYS A 66 -3.70 26.08 -1.97
N LEU A 67 -3.34 25.95 -3.25
CA LEU A 67 -2.56 26.95 -3.98
C LEU A 67 -3.36 28.25 -4.19
N ILE A 68 -4.66 28.17 -4.51
CA ILE A 68 -5.54 29.35 -4.59
C ILE A 68 -5.61 30.08 -3.23
N LEU A 69 -5.58 29.34 -2.13
CA LEU A 69 -5.50 29.88 -0.76
C LEU A 69 -4.08 30.34 -0.38
N ARG A 70 -3.15 30.39 -1.35
CA ARG A 70 -1.76 30.82 -1.19
C ARG A 70 -1.01 30.08 -0.08
N LEU A 71 -1.36 28.80 0.12
CA LEU A 71 -0.78 27.94 1.15
C LEU A 71 -0.77 28.57 2.55
N GLN A 72 -1.79 29.38 2.89
CA GLN A 72 -1.83 30.02 4.19
C GLN A 72 -2.33 29.07 5.29
N ARG A 73 -1.64 29.04 6.43
CA ARG A 73 -2.04 28.33 7.66
C ARG A 73 -2.25 26.83 7.42
N THR A 74 -3.50 26.35 7.48
CA THR A 74 -3.84 24.94 7.34
C THR A 74 -3.71 24.46 5.90
N ALA A 75 -3.86 25.35 4.90
CA ALA A 75 -3.76 24.98 3.49
C ALA A 75 -2.37 24.42 3.12
N GLU A 76 -1.32 24.93 3.77
CA GLU A 76 0.05 24.46 3.60
C GLU A 76 0.21 23.00 4.04
N HIS A 77 -0.26 22.69 5.25
CA HIS A 77 -0.23 21.33 5.81
C HIS A 77 -1.03 20.37 4.94
N VAL A 78 -2.24 20.75 4.52
CA VAL A 78 -3.08 19.92 3.66
C VAL A 78 -2.40 19.68 2.30
N PHE A 79 -1.76 20.70 1.71
CA PHE A 79 -1.05 20.56 0.45
C PHE A 79 0.08 19.53 0.54
N TYR A 80 0.98 19.65 1.53
CA TYR A 80 2.11 18.73 1.68
C TYR A 80 1.67 17.33 2.07
N CYS A 81 0.67 17.18 2.96
CA CYS A 81 0.09 15.88 3.24
C CYS A 81 -0.47 15.26 1.96
N THR A 82 -1.30 15.98 1.21
CA THR A 82 -1.92 15.43 -0.01
C THR A 82 -0.90 15.05 -1.07
N LEU A 83 0.15 15.85 -1.29
CA LEU A 83 1.18 15.52 -2.29
C LEU A 83 2.11 14.40 -1.81
N ALA A 84 2.67 14.53 -0.60
CA ALA A 84 3.73 13.65 -0.13
C ALA A 84 3.20 12.41 0.61
N GLN A 85 2.14 12.53 1.40
CA GLN A 85 1.63 11.42 2.21
C GLN A 85 0.48 10.65 1.54
N MET A 86 -0.25 11.28 0.60
CA MET A 86 -1.29 10.59 -0.18
C MET A 86 -0.75 10.12 -1.52
N LEU A 87 -0.44 11.04 -2.44
CA LEU A 87 -0.02 10.65 -3.79
C LEU A 87 1.31 9.87 -3.77
N SER A 88 2.35 10.41 -3.15
CA SER A 88 3.68 9.79 -3.22
C SER A 88 3.73 8.44 -2.52
N VAL A 89 3.01 8.27 -1.39
CA VAL A 89 2.94 6.97 -0.69
C VAL A 89 2.15 5.96 -1.53
N ALA A 90 1.04 6.38 -2.14
CA ALA A 90 0.28 5.53 -3.05
C ALA A 90 1.13 5.05 -4.24
N GLU A 91 1.83 5.98 -4.89
CA GLU A 91 2.75 5.67 -5.99
C GLU A 91 3.88 4.74 -5.52
N THR A 92 4.48 4.99 -4.35
CA THR A 92 5.52 4.12 -3.79
C THR A 92 5.01 2.69 -3.57
N LEU A 93 3.74 2.52 -3.17
CA LEU A 93 3.12 1.21 -2.95
C LEU A 93 2.86 0.45 -4.26
N MET A 94 2.50 1.18 -5.32
CA MET A 94 2.07 0.60 -6.60
C MET A 94 3.24 0.38 -7.58
N LEU A 95 4.22 1.29 -7.59
CA LEU A 95 5.32 1.29 -8.54
C LEU A 95 6.27 0.11 -8.34
N ARG A 96 6.52 -0.62 -9.43
CA ARG A 96 7.45 -1.75 -9.48
C ARG A 96 8.89 -1.36 -9.83
N ASN A 97 9.07 -0.17 -10.39
CA ASN A 97 10.39 0.33 -10.73
C ASN A 97 11.11 0.79 -9.46
N LEU A 98 12.22 0.13 -9.10
CA LEU A 98 12.98 0.41 -7.88
C LEU A 98 13.44 1.87 -7.75
N LEU A 99 13.86 2.48 -8.86
CA LEU A 99 14.32 3.86 -8.87
C LEU A 99 13.16 4.81 -8.53
N LEU A 100 12.02 4.65 -9.19
CA LEU A 100 10.83 5.48 -8.91
C LEU A 100 10.31 5.23 -7.50
N HIS A 101 10.22 3.98 -7.06
CA HIS A 101 9.85 3.63 -5.68
C HIS A 101 10.76 4.36 -4.67
N THR A 102 12.07 4.37 -4.90
CA THR A 102 13.03 5.05 -4.03
C THR A 102 12.84 6.58 -4.07
N ILE A 103 12.67 7.18 -5.25
CA ILE A 103 12.47 8.63 -5.40
C ILE A 103 11.19 9.08 -4.68
N PHE A 104 10.06 8.40 -4.93
CA PHE A 104 8.80 8.71 -4.27
C PHE A 104 8.88 8.44 -2.76
N GLY A 105 9.51 7.35 -2.33
CA GLY A 105 9.75 7.05 -0.91
C GLY A 105 10.59 8.12 -0.20
N MET A 106 11.64 8.63 -0.84
CA MET A 106 12.42 9.77 -0.35
C MET A 106 11.56 11.04 -0.26
N MET A 107 10.72 11.31 -1.26
CA MET A 107 9.82 12.46 -1.27
C MET A 107 8.79 12.38 -0.14
N CYS A 108 8.20 11.20 0.10
CA CYS A 108 7.31 10.93 1.24
C CYS A 108 7.99 11.30 2.56
N PHE A 109 9.24 10.88 2.74
CA PHE A 109 9.96 11.12 3.99
C PHE A 109 10.37 12.59 4.15
N VAL A 110 11.01 13.19 3.15
CA VAL A 110 11.51 14.57 3.24
C VAL A 110 10.36 15.57 3.30
N VAL A 111 9.41 15.50 2.36
CA VAL A 111 8.31 16.47 2.27
C VAL A 111 7.20 16.13 3.26
N GLY A 112 6.84 14.85 3.35
CA GLY A 112 5.72 14.39 4.17
C GLY A 112 6.04 14.29 5.65
N PHE A 113 7.18 13.72 6.05
CA PHE A 113 7.53 13.61 7.47
C PHE A 113 8.14 14.90 8.02
N PHE A 114 9.27 15.33 7.45
CA PHE A 114 9.99 16.50 7.97
C PHE A 114 9.26 17.81 7.70
N GLY A 115 8.72 18.00 6.49
CA GLY A 115 7.97 19.21 6.15
C GLY A 115 6.78 19.43 7.07
N VAL A 116 5.94 18.41 7.24
CA VAL A 116 4.76 18.48 8.13
C VAL A 116 5.18 18.57 9.61
N GLY A 117 6.18 17.79 10.04
CA GLY A 117 6.68 17.79 11.41
C GLY A 117 7.22 19.17 11.83
N LEU A 118 8.01 19.81 10.97
CA LEU A 118 8.54 21.16 11.20
C LEU A 118 7.42 22.19 11.33
N GLN A 119 6.39 22.13 10.49
CA GLN A 119 5.23 23.02 10.60
C GLN A 119 4.49 22.86 11.93
N ILE A 120 4.29 21.62 12.39
CA ILE A 120 3.66 21.35 13.68
C ILE A 120 4.50 21.94 14.82
N LEU A 121 5.82 21.75 14.78
CA LEU A 121 6.75 22.31 15.78
C LEU A 121 6.74 23.85 15.79
N LEU A 122 6.78 24.49 14.62
CA LEU A 122 6.72 25.95 14.50
C LEU A 122 5.39 26.50 15.03
N LYS A 123 4.28 25.82 14.73
CA LYS A 123 2.95 26.17 15.26
C LYS A 123 2.90 26.05 16.78
N HIS A 124 3.49 24.99 17.33
CA HIS A 124 3.58 24.78 18.78
C HIS A 124 4.38 25.91 19.46
N LYS A 125 5.56 26.26 18.92
CA LYS A 125 6.39 27.36 19.44
C LYS A 125 5.65 28.70 19.45
N ARG A 126 4.85 28.99 18.42
CA ARG A 126 4.05 30.23 18.33
C ARG A 126 2.85 30.24 19.29
N ALA A 127 2.32 29.08 19.67
CA ALA A 127 1.10 28.96 20.45
C ALA A 127 1.27 29.09 21.98
N ARG A 128 2.48 29.39 22.49
CA ARG A 128 2.78 29.55 23.94
C ARG A 128 2.08 28.48 24.84
N GLY A 129 2.21 27.21 24.48
CA GLY A 129 2.02 26.08 25.41
C GLY A 129 0.59 25.68 25.82
N THR A 130 -0.49 26.23 25.26
CA THR A 130 -1.85 26.04 25.83
C THR A 130 -2.78 25.07 25.11
N ARG A 131 -2.39 24.41 24.01
CA ARG A 131 -3.24 23.39 23.37
C ARG A 131 -2.62 22.00 23.44
N ARG A 132 -3.36 21.05 24.02
CA ARG A 132 -3.06 19.61 23.90
C ARG A 132 -3.15 19.23 22.41
N HIS A 133 -1.99 19.08 21.76
CA HIS A 133 -1.88 18.56 20.39
C HIS A 133 -2.12 17.04 20.37
N PHE A 134 -2.48 16.48 19.22
CA PHE A 134 -2.65 15.02 18.98
C PHE A 134 -3.84 14.31 19.64
N ARG A 135 -4.95 14.99 19.95
CA ARG A 135 -6.16 14.32 20.49
C ARG A 135 -7.21 13.94 19.45
N SER A 136 -7.13 14.44 18.22
CA SER A 136 -8.10 14.08 17.19
C SER A 136 -7.69 12.76 16.51
N SER A 137 -8.68 11.97 16.09
CA SER A 137 -8.42 10.72 15.34
C SER A 137 -7.53 10.98 14.12
N HIS A 138 -7.77 12.06 13.38
CA HIS A 138 -6.88 12.49 12.28
C HIS A 138 -5.42 12.61 12.72
N SER A 139 -5.14 13.31 13.83
CA SER A 139 -3.77 13.52 14.33
C SER A 139 -3.12 12.26 14.90
N ILE A 140 -3.90 11.36 15.52
CA ILE A 140 -3.41 10.08 16.06
C ILE A 140 -3.01 9.15 14.92
N PHE A 141 -3.90 8.97 13.94
CA PHE A 141 -3.62 8.14 12.76
C PHE A 141 -2.49 8.75 11.93
N GLY A 142 -2.47 10.08 11.76
CA GLY A 142 -1.38 10.76 11.05
C GLY A 142 -0.01 10.52 11.70
N LEU A 143 0.06 10.58 13.02
CA LEU A 143 1.31 10.29 13.76
C LEU A 143 1.70 8.81 13.65
N ALA A 144 0.76 7.88 13.82
CA ALA A 144 1.01 6.45 13.68
C ALA A 144 1.52 6.11 12.26
N GLY A 145 0.91 6.70 11.22
CA GLY A 145 1.36 6.55 9.83
C GLY A 145 2.77 7.11 9.62
N CYS A 146 3.09 8.26 10.22
CA CYS A 146 4.44 8.84 10.19
C CYS A 146 5.51 7.96 10.86
N LEU A 147 5.17 7.29 11.97
CA LEU A 147 6.07 6.35 12.65
C LEU A 147 6.34 5.11 11.78
N LEU A 148 5.28 4.51 11.22
CA LEU A 148 5.43 3.38 10.30
C LEU A 148 6.20 3.75 9.04
N MET A 149 5.98 4.95 8.50
CA MET A 149 6.74 5.48 7.37
C MET A 149 8.22 5.57 7.70
N SER A 150 8.58 5.98 8.92
CA SER A 150 9.98 6.04 9.36
C SER A 150 10.63 4.66 9.41
N VAL A 151 9.92 3.66 9.97
CA VAL A 151 10.41 2.27 10.00
C VAL A 151 10.57 1.72 8.58
N SER A 152 9.58 1.91 7.71
CA SER A 152 9.63 1.48 6.31
C SER A 152 10.77 2.17 5.54
N PHE A 153 10.99 3.47 5.78
CA PHE A 153 12.09 4.22 5.18
C PHE A 153 13.46 3.64 5.57
N PHE A 154 13.74 3.49 6.87
CA PHE A 154 15.05 2.99 7.32
C PHE A 154 15.28 1.55 6.90
N THR A 155 14.26 0.69 6.95
CA THR A 155 14.37 -0.67 6.43
C THR A 155 14.62 -0.70 4.92
N GLY A 156 14.00 0.20 4.15
CA GLY A 156 14.28 0.38 2.71
C GLY A 156 15.72 0.80 2.43
N ILE A 157 16.25 1.78 3.17
CA ILE A 157 17.66 2.19 3.09
C ILE A 157 18.60 1.03 3.45
N CYS A 158 18.29 0.27 4.51
CA CYS A 158 19.08 -0.92 4.86
C CYS A 158 19.12 -1.95 3.73
N LEU A 159 17.99 -2.19 3.05
CA LEU A 159 17.93 -3.12 1.91
C LEU A 159 18.75 -2.62 0.71
N LEU A 160 18.77 -1.31 0.45
CA LEU A 160 19.59 -0.72 -0.60
C LEU A 160 21.10 -0.83 -0.31
N LEU A 161 21.51 -0.71 0.95
CA LEU A 161 22.92 -0.68 1.36
C LEU A 161 23.52 -2.07 1.61
N TYR A 162 22.72 -3.09 1.93
CA TYR A 162 23.19 -4.43 2.33
C TYR A 162 22.65 -5.57 1.47
N PRO A 163 22.98 -5.64 0.16
CA PRO A 163 22.53 -6.74 -0.71
C PRO A 163 23.12 -8.13 -0.36
N MET A 164 24.02 -8.25 0.63
CA MET A 164 24.92 -9.41 0.77
C MET A 164 24.59 -10.44 1.87
N ARG A 165 23.55 -10.28 2.70
CA ARG A 165 23.16 -11.31 3.71
C ARG A 165 21.73 -11.81 3.49
N LYS A 166 21.59 -12.94 2.79
CA LYS A 166 20.32 -13.53 2.34
C LYS A 166 19.23 -13.62 3.42
N GLN A 167 19.56 -14.02 4.65
CA GLN A 167 18.54 -14.32 5.67
C GLN A 167 18.06 -13.07 6.43
N VAL A 168 18.97 -12.17 6.83
CA VAL A 168 18.61 -10.87 7.43
C VAL A 168 17.81 -10.02 6.43
N CYS A 169 18.16 -10.12 5.14
CA CYS A 169 17.48 -9.40 4.08
C CYS A 169 15.98 -9.78 3.96
N ILE A 170 15.61 -11.06 4.17
CA ILE A 170 14.21 -11.50 4.10
C ILE A 170 13.38 -10.91 5.24
N SER A 171 13.86 -10.97 6.49
CA SER A 171 13.13 -10.38 7.62
C SER A 171 13.01 -8.86 7.50
N VAL A 172 14.06 -8.18 7.05
CA VAL A 172 14.02 -6.73 6.83
C VAL A 172 13.06 -6.37 5.69
N LEU A 173 13.04 -7.15 4.61
CA LEU A 173 12.10 -6.99 3.50
C LEU A 173 10.66 -7.17 3.98
N PHE A 174 10.39 -8.20 4.77
CA PHE A 174 9.07 -8.44 5.35
C PHE A 174 8.63 -7.24 6.21
N VAL A 175 9.49 -6.75 7.12
CA VAL A 175 9.19 -5.56 7.93
C VAL A 175 8.96 -4.33 7.04
N HIS A 176 9.78 -4.12 6.01
CA HIS A 176 9.63 -3.00 5.09
C HIS A 176 8.25 -3.00 4.42
N ARG A 177 7.81 -4.15 3.91
CA ARG A 177 6.51 -4.33 3.24
C ARG A 177 5.34 -4.17 4.19
N VAL A 178 5.41 -4.82 5.36
CA VAL A 178 4.38 -4.72 6.41
C VAL A 178 4.21 -3.26 6.85
N CYS A 179 5.31 -2.61 7.23
CA CYS A 179 5.27 -1.21 7.62
C CYS A 179 4.81 -0.30 6.48
N GLY A 180 5.21 -0.57 5.23
CA GLY A 180 4.76 0.19 4.06
C GLY A 180 3.25 0.08 3.84
N LEU A 181 2.70 -1.13 3.84
CA LEU A 181 1.27 -1.39 3.67
C LEU A 181 0.43 -0.78 4.79
N PHE A 182 0.80 -1.03 6.05
CA PHE A 182 0.07 -0.45 7.19
C PHE A 182 0.23 1.07 7.26
N CYS A 183 1.39 1.62 6.89
CA CYS A 183 1.60 3.06 6.78
C CYS A 183 0.59 3.66 5.80
N PHE A 184 0.49 3.09 4.59
CA PHE A 184 -0.47 3.54 3.58
C PHE A 184 -1.91 3.51 4.10
N ILE A 185 -2.35 2.37 4.65
CA ILE A 185 -3.73 2.22 5.16
C ILE A 185 -4.02 3.23 6.28
N ILE A 186 -3.10 3.40 7.24
CA ILE A 186 -3.28 4.32 8.36
C ILE A 186 -3.27 5.78 7.90
N LEU A 187 -2.42 6.14 6.94
CA LEU A 187 -2.43 7.48 6.35
C LEU A 187 -3.74 7.75 5.60
N MET A 188 -4.23 6.80 4.80
CA MET A 188 -5.53 6.93 4.12
C MET A 188 -6.68 7.07 5.13
N ALA A 189 -6.64 6.32 6.24
CA ALA A 189 -7.59 6.51 7.33
C ALA A 189 -7.47 7.91 7.98
N SER A 190 -6.26 8.44 8.16
CA SER A 190 -6.05 9.82 8.60
C SER A 190 -6.67 10.83 7.63
N PHE A 191 -6.53 10.63 6.31
CA PHE A 191 -7.19 11.44 5.28
C PHE A 191 -8.70 11.37 5.37
N MET A 192 -9.26 10.18 5.62
CA MET A 192 -10.70 10.00 5.82
C MET A 192 -11.24 10.83 6.99
N PHE A 193 -10.51 10.89 8.11
CA PHE A 193 -10.84 11.79 9.21
C PHE A 193 -10.64 13.27 8.86
N SER A 194 -9.64 13.59 8.03
CA SER A 194 -9.36 14.96 7.58
C SER A 194 -10.52 15.56 6.79
N TYR A 195 -11.27 14.74 6.05
CA TYR A 195 -12.46 15.16 5.30
C TYR A 195 -13.60 15.69 6.18
N ASN A 196 -13.62 15.37 7.47
CA ASN A 196 -14.58 15.89 8.44
C ASN A 196 -14.11 17.17 9.15
N THR A 197 -12.94 17.69 8.79
CA THR A 197 -12.41 18.89 9.44
C THR A 197 -13.13 20.14 8.96
N GLY A 198 -13.16 21.17 9.82
CA GLY A 198 -13.72 22.47 9.45
C GLY A 198 -13.02 23.13 8.25
N PHE A 199 -11.77 22.75 7.93
CA PHE A 199 -11.10 23.22 6.71
C PHE A 199 -11.81 22.69 5.45
N MET A 200 -12.16 21.41 5.42
CA MET A 200 -12.82 20.79 4.27
C MET A 200 -14.23 21.32 4.09
N HIS A 201 -15.03 21.38 5.16
CA HIS A 201 -16.41 21.89 5.12
C HIS A 201 -16.53 23.37 4.74
N ARG A 202 -15.49 24.19 4.96
CA ARG A 202 -15.48 25.60 4.54
C ARG A 202 -15.10 25.80 3.06
N ASN A 203 -14.45 24.82 2.45
CA ASN A 203 -13.85 24.97 1.13
C ASN A 203 -14.54 24.14 0.04
N TRP A 204 -15.33 23.14 0.42
CA TRP A 204 -16.08 22.27 -0.48
C TRP A 204 -17.48 22.00 0.04
N GLU A 205 -18.41 21.83 -0.90
CA GLU A 205 -19.76 21.36 -0.62
C GLU A 205 -19.77 19.92 -0.10
N GLN A 206 -20.78 19.59 0.71
CA GLN A 206 -20.92 18.27 1.34
C GLN A 206 -20.90 17.12 0.33
N ARG A 207 -21.51 17.29 -0.84
CA ARG A 207 -21.51 16.27 -1.92
C ARG A 207 -20.10 15.97 -2.42
N ARG A 208 -19.24 16.98 -2.56
CA ARG A 208 -17.85 16.80 -3.01
C ARG A 208 -17.00 16.13 -1.94
N ILE A 209 -17.23 16.46 -0.66
CA ILE A 209 -16.57 15.80 0.48
C ILE A 209 -16.92 14.30 0.50
N TRP A 210 -18.20 13.94 0.28
CA TRP A 210 -18.62 12.55 0.14
C TRP A 210 -17.94 11.84 -1.03
N LEU A 211 -17.82 12.51 -2.17
CA LEU A 211 -17.11 11.95 -3.33
C LEU A 211 -15.63 11.69 -3.01
N PHE A 212 -14.93 12.64 -2.37
CA PHE A 212 -13.53 12.44 -1.96
C PHE A 212 -13.37 11.25 -1.02
N LYS A 213 -14.26 11.10 -0.03
CA LYS A 213 -14.28 9.93 0.87
C LYS A 213 -14.44 8.62 0.09
N PHE A 214 -15.45 8.56 -0.77
CA PHE A 214 -15.76 7.37 -1.56
C PHE A 214 -14.59 6.98 -2.47
N CYS A 215 -14.05 7.94 -3.23
CA CYS A 215 -12.90 7.72 -4.10
C CYS A 215 -11.65 7.30 -3.29
N THR A 216 -11.42 7.92 -2.13
CA THR A 216 -10.28 7.53 -1.27
C THR A 216 -10.40 6.09 -0.79
N ILE A 217 -11.60 5.65 -0.37
CA ILE A 217 -11.84 4.26 0.05
C ILE A 217 -11.57 3.30 -1.10
N ILE A 218 -12.14 3.54 -2.29
CA ILE A 218 -11.95 2.66 -3.45
C ILE A 218 -10.48 2.61 -3.84
N ALA A 219 -9.83 3.77 -3.96
CA ALA A 219 -8.41 3.86 -4.31
C ALA A 219 -7.53 3.14 -3.28
N THR A 220 -7.86 3.24 -1.99
CA THR A 220 -7.14 2.54 -0.92
C THR A 220 -7.28 1.02 -1.05
N ILE A 221 -8.50 0.52 -1.25
CA ILE A 221 -8.75 -0.92 -1.40
C ILE A 221 -8.01 -1.44 -2.63
N THR A 222 -8.22 -0.82 -3.79
CA THR A 222 -7.63 -1.25 -5.06
C THR A 222 -6.11 -1.17 -5.07
N ALA A 223 -5.50 -0.12 -4.51
CA ALA A 223 -4.04 -0.02 -4.37
C ALA A 223 -3.46 -1.07 -3.40
N SER A 224 -4.20 -1.42 -2.34
CA SER A 224 -3.71 -2.36 -1.33
C SER A 224 -3.78 -3.82 -1.79
N CYS A 225 -4.63 -4.17 -2.75
CA CYS A 225 -4.88 -5.56 -3.15
C CYS A 225 -3.61 -6.32 -3.54
N TYR A 226 -2.74 -5.71 -4.36
CA TYR A 226 -1.50 -6.38 -4.80
C TYR A 226 -0.51 -6.56 -3.64
N GLU A 227 -0.25 -5.50 -2.86
CA GLU A 227 0.68 -5.60 -1.74
C GLU A 227 0.15 -6.51 -0.64
N PHE A 228 -1.17 -6.59 -0.46
CA PHE A 228 -1.78 -7.57 0.43
C PHE A 228 -1.54 -9.01 -0.04
N LYS A 229 -1.71 -9.31 -1.34
CA LYS A 229 -1.36 -10.62 -1.92
C LYS A 229 0.09 -10.98 -1.62
N CYS A 230 0.99 -10.03 -1.83
CA CYS A 230 2.39 -10.28 -1.58
C CYS A 230 2.75 -10.40 -0.10
N PHE A 231 2.10 -9.62 0.77
CA PHE A 231 2.22 -9.77 2.21
C PHE A 231 1.80 -11.16 2.66
N VAL A 232 0.67 -11.68 2.17
CA VAL A 232 0.20 -13.03 2.48
C VAL A 232 1.23 -14.07 2.02
N ARG A 233 1.75 -13.95 0.79
CA ARG A 233 2.79 -14.83 0.28
C ARG A 233 4.07 -14.78 1.13
N ASP A 234 4.54 -13.60 1.48
CA ASP A 234 5.77 -13.46 2.27
C ASP A 234 5.54 -13.99 3.70
N ALA A 235 4.35 -13.80 4.28
CA ALA A 235 3.98 -14.36 5.57
C ALA A 235 3.96 -15.89 5.55
N THR A 236 3.40 -16.52 4.51
CA THR A 236 3.40 -18.00 4.40
C THR A 236 4.80 -18.56 4.24
N THR A 237 5.71 -17.87 3.55
CA THR A 237 7.12 -18.32 3.44
C THR A 237 7.92 -18.24 4.75
N LEU A 238 7.48 -17.41 5.70
CA LEU A 238 8.14 -17.24 6.99
C LEU A 238 7.61 -18.18 8.07
N ILE A 239 6.42 -18.77 7.86
CA ILE A 239 5.84 -19.73 8.80
C ILE A 239 6.51 -21.10 8.59
N PRO A 240 7.05 -21.74 9.64
CA PRO A 240 7.63 -23.08 9.53
C PRO A 240 6.59 -24.09 9.02
N LYS A 241 7.01 -25.02 8.15
CA LYS A 241 6.10 -26.00 7.52
C LYS A 241 5.39 -26.88 8.54
N GLU A 242 6.06 -27.13 9.66
CA GLU A 242 5.57 -27.93 10.80
C GLU A 242 4.28 -27.34 11.40
N VAL A 243 4.11 -26.02 11.32
CA VAL A 243 2.89 -25.35 11.78
C VAL A 243 1.72 -25.66 10.85
N PHE A 244 1.93 -25.66 9.54
CA PHE A 244 0.88 -26.01 8.58
C PHE A 244 0.52 -27.50 8.65
N GLU A 245 1.50 -28.37 8.85
CA GLU A 245 1.29 -29.81 9.03
C GLU A 245 0.48 -30.12 10.31
N SER A 246 0.62 -29.31 11.36
CA SER A 246 -0.19 -29.44 12.59
C SER A 246 -1.66 -29.03 12.42
N ILE A 247 -2.01 -28.34 11.33
CA ILE A 247 -3.38 -27.90 10.99
C ILE A 247 -4.08 -28.96 10.10
N SER A 248 -3.63 -30.23 10.13
CA SER A 248 -4.32 -31.32 9.44
C SER A 248 -5.73 -31.55 10.03
N ILE A 249 -6.77 -31.37 9.21
CA ILE A 249 -8.16 -31.71 9.53
C ILE A 249 -8.24 -33.24 9.65
N TYR A 250 -8.52 -33.76 10.86
CA TYR A 250 -8.83 -35.17 11.03
C TYR A 250 -10.16 -35.49 10.34
N VAL A 251 -10.09 -36.09 9.15
CA VAL A 251 -11.25 -36.72 8.51
C VAL A 251 -11.62 -37.92 9.39
N ARG A 252 -12.72 -37.82 10.13
CA ARG A 252 -13.28 -38.97 10.84
C ARG A 252 -13.78 -39.95 9.79
N GLU A 253 -13.02 -41.03 9.56
CA GLU A 253 -13.50 -42.16 8.76
C GLU A 253 -14.78 -42.70 9.43
N GLU A 254 -15.92 -42.58 8.75
CA GLU A 254 -17.10 -43.34 9.11
C GLU A 254 -16.81 -44.81 8.79
N GLN A 255 -16.57 -45.60 9.84
CA GLN A 255 -16.52 -47.06 9.73
C GLN A 255 -17.87 -47.56 9.20
N LYS A 256 -17.87 -48.06 7.97
CA LYS A 256 -18.96 -48.87 7.40
C LYS A 256 -18.78 -50.34 7.73
#